data_AF-A0A6P0XZT7-F1
#
_entry.id   AF-A0A6P0XZT7-F1
#
_cell.length_a   1.000
_cell.length_b   1.000
_cell.length_c   1.000
_cell.angle_alpha   90.00
_cell.angle_beta   90.00
_cell.angle_gamma   90.00
#
_symmetry.space_group_name_H-M   'P 1'
#
loop_
_entity.id
_entity.type
_entity.pdbx_description
1 polymer ?
#
loop_
_entity_poly.entity_id
_entity_poly.type
_entity_poly.pdbx_seq_one_letter_code
_entity_poly.pdbx_strand_id
1 'polypeptide(L)'
;MTQKKFFLGCAVWAFKPWVGEFYPPKSPPSEFLSLYSRRFTTVEGNTTFYATPKPETVTKWAIQTPPGFQFCLKLPRNITHNGLLKPFIPDALDFLKQMQPLGDRLGVFFAQLPPSYDPSS
;
A
#
# COMPACT_ATOMS: atom_id res chain seq x y z
N MET A 1 -14.30 -6.33 26.79
CA MET A 1 -13.78 -5.14 26.08
C MET A 1 -12.85 -5.62 25.00
N THR A 2 -13.14 -5.36 23.73
CA THR A 2 -12.24 -5.76 22.63
C THR A 2 -11.01 -4.84 22.66
N GLN A 3 -9.82 -5.40 22.90
CA GLN A 3 -8.55 -4.68 22.84
C GLN A 3 -8.43 -3.93 21.52
N LYS A 4 -8.06 -2.64 21.56
CA LYS A 4 -7.80 -1.86 20.34
C LYS A 4 -6.53 -2.39 19.68
N LYS A 5 -6.65 -2.91 18.46
CA LYS A 5 -5.52 -3.41 17.67
C LYS A 5 -4.89 -2.22 16.91
N PHE A 6 -3.63 -1.92 17.22
CA PHE A 6 -2.85 -0.92 16.50
C PHE A 6 -2.04 -1.59 15.39
N PHE A 7 -1.93 -0.91 14.25
CA PHE A 7 -1.05 -1.31 13.16
C PHE A 7 0.08 -0.29 13.04
N LEU A 8 1.33 -0.75 13.02
CA LEU A 8 2.52 0.08 12.91
C LEU A 8 3.33 -0.30 11.67
N GLY A 9 3.79 0.72 10.95
CA GLY A 9 4.53 0.57 9.70
C GLY A 9 5.07 1.90 9.16
N CYS A 10 5.77 1.82 8.03
CA CYS A 10 6.37 2.91 7.29
C CYS A 10 5.68 3.10 5.92
N ALA A 11 5.96 4.22 5.25
CA ALA A 11 5.56 4.49 3.87
C ALA A 11 6.50 3.88 2.81
N VAL A 12 7.34 2.95 3.23
CA VAL A 12 8.29 2.24 2.37
C VAL A 12 8.61 0.87 2.96
N TRP A 13 8.71 -0.15 2.10
CA TRP A 13 9.35 -1.42 2.42
C TRP A 13 10.57 -1.68 1.52
N ALA A 14 10.55 -1.21 0.27
CA ALA A 14 11.60 -1.50 -0.69
C ALA A 14 12.80 -0.52 -0.58
N PHE A 15 13.40 -0.38 0.60
CA PHE A 15 14.46 0.59 0.87
C PHE A 15 15.84 -0.07 0.97
N LYS A 16 16.65 0.02 -0.09
CA LYS A 16 17.98 -0.63 -0.18
C LYS A 16 18.96 -0.25 0.94
N PRO A 17 19.03 1.00 1.43
CA PRO A 17 19.95 1.36 2.53
C PRO A 17 19.71 0.60 3.83
N TRP A 18 18.55 -0.04 4.01
CA TRP A 18 18.28 -0.89 5.17
C TRP A 18 19.02 -2.24 5.14
N VAL A 19 19.64 -2.64 4.03
CA VAL A 19 20.42 -3.88 3.94
C VAL A 19 21.69 -3.79 4.75
N GLY A 20 21.83 -4.68 5.74
CA GLY A 20 22.92 -4.71 6.71
C GLY A 20 22.56 -4.14 8.08
N GLU A 21 21.44 -3.41 8.18
CA GLU A 21 20.96 -2.84 9.45
C GLU A 21 19.60 -3.44 9.83
N PHE A 22 18.57 -3.14 9.04
CA PHE A 22 17.21 -3.64 9.27
C PHE A 22 16.93 -4.92 8.48
N TYR A 23 17.43 -5.03 7.25
CA TYR A 23 17.44 -6.28 6.48
C TYR A 23 18.76 -7.02 6.68
N PRO A 24 18.77 -8.36 6.71
CA PRO A 24 20.02 -9.13 6.74
C PRO A 24 20.98 -8.70 5.63
N PRO A 25 22.30 -8.75 5.86
CA PRO A 25 23.30 -8.47 4.82
C PRO A 25 23.04 -9.30 3.56
N LYS A 26 23.27 -8.70 2.38
CA LYS A 26 23.07 -9.33 1.06
C LYS A 26 21.62 -9.73 0.71
N SER A 27 20.61 -9.27 1.46
CA SER A 27 19.20 -9.51 1.12
C SER A 27 18.86 -8.95 -0.27
N PRO A 28 18.26 -9.73 -1.18
CA PRO A 28 17.83 -9.24 -2.48
C PRO A 28 16.53 -8.42 -2.37
N PRO A 29 16.28 -7.45 -3.27
CA PRO A 29 15.06 -6.63 -3.24
C PRO A 29 13.74 -7.42 -3.29
N SER A 30 13.75 -8.61 -3.90
CA SER A 30 12.59 -9.50 -3.98
C SER A 30 12.11 -10.02 -2.62
N GLU A 31 12.97 -9.98 -1.59
CA GLU A 31 12.66 -10.44 -0.24
C GLU A 31 12.27 -9.31 0.71
N PHE A 32 12.48 -8.04 0.35
CA PHE A 32 12.30 -6.91 1.25
C PHE A 32 10.90 -6.85 1.87
N LEU A 33 9.84 -7.13 1.11
CA LEU A 33 8.49 -7.14 1.64
C LEU A 33 8.29 -8.24 2.70
N SER A 34 8.79 -9.46 2.43
CA SER A 34 8.71 -10.55 3.40
C SER A 34 9.49 -10.20 4.67
N LEU A 35 10.73 -9.70 4.54
CA LEU A 35 11.57 -9.31 5.67
C LEU A 35 10.97 -8.16 6.48
N TYR A 36 10.38 -7.18 5.82
CA TYR A 36 9.68 -6.05 6.43
C TYR A 36 8.47 -6.53 7.25
N SER A 37 7.65 -7.42 6.67
CA SER A 37 6.42 -7.93 7.29
C SER A 37 6.64 -8.82 8.53
N ARG A 38 7.89 -9.22 8.81
CA ARG A 38 8.26 -9.92 10.05
C ARG A 38 8.39 -8.98 11.25
N ARG A 39 8.51 -7.66 11.01
CA ARG A 39 8.78 -6.65 12.05
C ARG A 39 7.66 -5.64 12.20
N PHE A 40 6.95 -5.35 11.11
CA PHE A 40 5.81 -4.44 11.09
C PHE A 40 4.53 -5.18 10.73
N THR A 41 3.40 -4.62 11.15
CA THR A 41 2.07 -5.20 10.90
C THR A 41 1.37 -4.54 9.72
N THR A 42 1.88 -3.42 9.23
CA THR A 42 1.32 -2.74 8.06
C THR A 42 2.39 -2.02 7.25
N VAL A 43 2.03 -1.61 6.04
CA VAL A 43 2.81 -0.70 5.22
C VAL A 43 1.89 0.25 4.47
N GLU A 44 2.30 1.51 4.35
CA GLU A 44 1.65 2.43 3.43
C GLU A 44 2.20 2.17 2.01
N GLY A 45 1.30 1.77 1.10
CA GLY A 45 1.58 1.52 -0.30
C GLY A 45 1.63 2.81 -1.10
N ASN A 46 2.69 3.61 -0.95
CA ASN A 46 2.85 4.85 -1.71
C ASN A 46 3.20 4.59 -3.19
N THR A 47 3.68 3.40 -3.55
CA THR A 47 4.01 3.04 -4.94
C THR A 47 2.78 3.07 -5.86
N THR A 48 1.60 2.72 -5.35
CA THR A 48 0.34 2.73 -6.11
C THR A 48 -0.08 4.14 -6.53
N PHE A 49 0.43 5.18 -5.85
CA PHE A 49 0.23 6.56 -6.26
C PHE A 49 0.79 6.84 -7.66
N TYR A 50 1.93 6.24 -7.99
CA TYR A 50 2.63 6.47 -9.25
C TYR A 50 2.24 5.45 -10.34
N ALA A 51 1.93 4.21 -9.95
CA ALA A 51 1.52 3.17 -10.90
C ALA A 51 0.66 2.10 -10.24
N THR A 52 -0.44 1.73 -10.88
CA THR A 52 -1.23 0.56 -10.47
C THR A 52 -0.44 -0.73 -10.75
N PRO A 53 -0.17 -1.57 -9.73
CA PRO A 53 0.57 -2.81 -9.91
C PRO A 53 -0.28 -3.83 -10.66
N LYS A 54 0.35 -4.65 -11.51
CA LYS A 54 -0.33 -5.75 -12.20
C LYS A 54 -0.94 -6.75 -11.21
N PRO A 55 -2.03 -7.46 -11.57
CA PRO A 55 -2.68 -8.43 -10.68
C PRO A 55 -1.72 -9.47 -10.10
N GLU A 56 -0.74 -9.95 -10.88
CA GLU A 56 0.23 -10.95 -10.43
C GLU A 56 1.14 -10.40 -9.31
N THR A 57 1.46 -9.10 -9.37
CA THR A 57 2.23 -8.41 -8.33
C THR A 57 1.44 -8.32 -7.04
N VAL A 58 0.14 -8.01 -7.12
CA VAL A 58 -0.75 -7.93 -5.95
C VAL A 58 -0.86 -9.30 -5.27
N THR A 59 -1.08 -10.36 -6.06
CA THR A 59 -1.10 -11.74 -5.55
C THR A 59 0.23 -12.12 -4.89
N LYS A 60 1.36 -11.72 -5.49
CA LYS A 60 2.68 -11.96 -4.90
C LYS A 60 2.86 -11.25 -3.57
N TRP A 61 2.36 -10.02 -3.41
CA TRP A 61 2.41 -9.31 -2.13
C TRP A 61 1.63 -10.03 -1.04
N ALA A 62 0.45 -10.58 -1.36
CA ALA A 62 -0.34 -11.37 -0.42
C ALA A 62 0.42 -12.64 0.03
N ILE A 63 1.08 -13.34 -0.90
CA ILE A 63 1.88 -14.54 -0.61
C ILE A 63 3.10 -14.21 0.27
N GLN A 64 3.74 -13.06 0.06
CA GLN A 64 4.96 -12.68 0.77
C GLN A 64 4.74 -12.22 2.21
N THR A 65 3.49 -11.96 2.62
CA THR A 65 3.15 -11.36 3.92
C THR A 65 2.32 -12.31 4.80
N PRO A 66 2.56 -12.34 6.11
CA PRO A 66 1.87 -13.25 7.03
C PRO A 66 0.39 -12.84 7.21
N PRO A 67 -0.46 -13.77 7.68
CA PRO A 67 -1.84 -13.44 8.03
C PRO A 67 -1.95 -12.29 9.01
N GLY A 68 -2.91 -11.40 8.74
CA GLY A 68 -3.14 -10.21 9.55
C GLY A 68 -2.16 -9.05 9.32
N PHE A 69 -1.15 -9.18 8.45
CA PHE A 69 -0.43 -8.01 7.92
C PHE A 69 -1.37 -7.19 7.03
N GLN A 70 -1.33 -5.86 7.04
CA GLN A 70 -2.22 -5.04 6.21
C GLN A 70 -1.49 -4.07 5.30
N PHE A 71 -1.98 -3.92 4.07
CA PHE A 71 -1.58 -2.85 3.16
C PHE A 71 -2.53 -1.66 3.29
N CYS A 72 -1.98 -0.49 3.58
CA CYS A 72 -2.68 0.78 3.55
C CYS A 72 -2.39 1.45 2.20
N LEU A 73 -3.28 1.29 1.21
CA LEU A 73 -2.97 1.63 -0.19
C LEU A 73 -3.41 3.05 -0.53
N LYS A 74 -2.48 3.82 -1.09
CA LYS A 74 -2.78 5.16 -1.60
C LYS A 74 -3.47 5.05 -2.95
N LEU A 75 -4.54 5.82 -3.14
CA LEU A 75 -5.18 5.88 -4.45
C LEU A 75 -4.21 6.46 -5.51
N PRO A 76 -4.24 5.93 -6.75
CA PRO A 76 -3.46 6.46 -7.85
C PRO A 76 -3.58 7.98 -8.05
N ARG A 77 -2.47 8.61 -8.46
CA ARG A 77 -2.40 10.06 -8.70
C ARG A 77 -3.40 10.52 -9.76
N ASN A 78 -3.61 9.74 -10.81
CA ASN A 78 -4.54 10.08 -11.88
C ASN A 78 -6.01 10.15 -11.42
N ILE A 79 -6.35 9.50 -10.30
CA ILE A 79 -7.68 9.58 -9.68
C ILE A 79 -7.80 10.82 -8.79
N THR A 80 -6.72 11.16 -8.07
CA THR A 80 -6.77 12.13 -6.95
C THR A 80 -6.27 13.54 -7.30
N HIS A 81 -5.54 13.72 -8.40
CA HIS A 81 -4.81 14.96 -8.71
C HIS A 81 -5.19 15.58 -10.07
N ASN A 82 -6.28 15.15 -10.70
CA ASN A 82 -6.71 15.60 -12.03
C ASN A 82 -8.00 16.44 -12.02
N GLY A 83 -8.24 17.19 -10.94
CA GLY A 83 -9.45 17.99 -10.74
C GLY A 83 -10.46 17.30 -9.83
N LEU A 84 -11.76 17.44 -10.12
CA LEU A 84 -12.85 16.88 -9.33
C LEU A 84 -12.73 15.35 -9.19
N LEU A 85 -13.06 14.81 -8.01
CA LEU A 85 -12.98 13.36 -7.76
C LEU A 85 -14.15 12.58 -8.40
N LYS A 86 -15.33 13.21 -8.51
CA LYS A 86 -16.57 12.53 -8.93
C LYS A 86 -16.45 11.82 -10.29
N PRO A 87 -15.84 12.40 -11.34
CA PRO A 87 -15.64 11.71 -12.61
C PRO A 87 -14.77 10.45 -12.53
N PHE A 88 -13.87 10.35 -11.55
CA PHE A 88 -12.90 9.25 -11.41
C PHE A 88 -13.37 8.14 -10.46
N ILE A 89 -14.63 8.17 -9.99
CA ILE A 89 -15.21 7.10 -9.17
C ILE A 89 -15.08 5.72 -9.86
N PRO A 90 -15.35 5.55 -11.17
CA PRO A 90 -15.16 4.26 -11.85
C PRO A 90 -13.72 3.74 -11.75
N ASP A 91 -12.74 4.60 -12.00
CA ASP A 91 -11.32 4.26 -11.93
C ASP A 91 -10.89 3.86 -10.50
N ALA A 92 -11.43 4.55 -9.49
CA ALA A 92 -11.22 4.18 -8.09
C ALA A 92 -11.79 2.79 -7.78
N LEU A 93 -13.00 2.49 -8.25
CA LEU A 93 -13.62 1.18 -8.06
C LEU A 93 -12.83 0.07 -8.78
N ASP A 94 -12.29 0.33 -9.96
CA ASP A 94 -11.46 -0.63 -10.69
C ASP A 94 -10.11 -0.86 -10.01
N PHE A 95 -9.49 0.18 -9.45
CA PHE A 95 -8.31 0.03 -8.60
C PHE A 95 -8.61 -0.85 -7.38
N LEU A 96 -9.74 -0.61 -6.69
CA LEU A 96 -10.18 -1.41 -5.55
C LEU A 96 -10.40 -2.89 -5.92
N LYS A 97 -10.98 -3.17 -7.10
CA LYS A 97 -11.14 -4.54 -7.63
C LYS A 97 -9.78 -5.19 -7.88
N GLN A 98 -8.85 -4.46 -8.47
CA GLN A 98 -7.51 -4.97 -8.78
C GLN A 98 -6.70 -5.32 -7.53
N MET A 99 -6.98 -4.68 -6.40
CA MET A 99 -6.33 -4.96 -5.12
C MET A 99 -6.98 -6.10 -4.31
N GLN A 100 -8.16 -6.61 -4.72
CA GLN A 100 -8.87 -7.70 -4.03
C GLN A 100 -8.03 -8.96 -3.76
N PRO A 101 -7.05 -9.35 -4.61
CA PRO A 101 -6.19 -10.51 -4.30
C PRO A 101 -5.39 -10.40 -2.99
N LEU A 102 -5.30 -9.22 -2.38
CA LEU A 102 -4.72 -9.07 -1.03
C LEU A 102 -5.54 -9.79 0.06
N GLY A 103 -6.84 -10.02 -0.16
CA GLY A 103 -7.70 -10.73 0.79
C GLY A 103 -7.72 -10.07 2.16
N ASP A 104 -7.45 -10.83 3.22
CA ASP A 104 -7.38 -10.32 4.60
C ASP A 104 -6.19 -9.38 4.86
N ARG A 105 -5.26 -9.24 3.90
CA ARG A 105 -4.19 -8.23 3.94
C ARG A 105 -4.64 -6.88 3.40
N LEU A 106 -5.85 -6.78 2.86
CA LEU A 106 -6.40 -5.50 2.41
C LEU A 106 -6.74 -4.65 3.65
N GLY A 107 -5.95 -3.60 3.86
CA GLY A 107 -6.22 -2.59 4.88
C GLY A 107 -7.08 -1.45 4.34
N VAL A 108 -6.88 -0.26 4.89
CA VAL A 108 -7.58 0.94 4.42
C VAL A 108 -7.01 1.44 3.10
N PHE A 109 -7.86 2.03 2.27
CA PHE A 109 -7.43 2.89 1.18
C PHE A 109 -7.47 4.33 1.66
N PHE A 110 -6.58 5.18 1.12
CA PHE A 110 -6.63 6.60 1.39
C PHE A 110 -6.36 7.44 0.14
N ALA A 111 -7.00 8.60 0.09
CA ALA A 111 -6.74 9.64 -0.89
C ALA A 111 -5.94 10.75 -0.21
N GLN A 112 -4.74 11.01 -0.72
CA GLN A 112 -4.06 12.28 -0.47
C GLN A 112 -4.45 13.22 -1.60
N LEU A 113 -4.97 14.39 -1.27
CA LEU A 113 -5.39 15.39 -2.25
C LEU A 113 -4.30 16.44 -2.43
N PRO A 114 -4.18 17.07 -3.63
CA PRO A 114 -3.25 18.18 -3.82
C PRO A 114 -3.69 19.40 -2.99
N PRO A 115 -2.77 20.33 -2.68
CA PRO A 115 -3.11 21.58 -1.98
C PRO A 115 -4.16 22.45 -2.68
N SER A 116 -4.33 22.27 -4.00
CA SER A 116 -5.32 22.97 -4.81
C SER A 116 -6.74 22.40 -4.70
N TYR A 117 -6.93 21.25 -4.05
CA TYR A 117 -8.25 20.65 -3.87
C TYR A 117 -8.84 21.15 -2.55
N ASP A 118 -9.73 22.13 -2.64
CA ASP A 118 -10.32 22.80 -1.48
C ASP A 118 -11.73 22.26 -1.14
N PRO A 119 -12.30 22.59 0.03
CA PRO A 119 -13.62 22.09 0.42
C PRO A 119 -14.79 22.44 -0.50
N SER A 120 -14.65 23.42 -1.40
CA SER A 120 -15.66 23.80 -2.39
C SER A 120 -15.54 23.08 -3.74
N SER A 121 -14.49 22.28 -3.93
CA SER A 121 -14.26 21.43 -5.11
C SER A 121 -15.31 20.32 -5.26
#